data_AF-A0A7S2C1W0-F1
#
_entry.id   AF-A0A7S2C1W0-F1
#
_cell.length_a   1.000
_cell.length_b   1.000
_cell.length_c   1.000
_cell.angle_alpha   90.00
_cell.angle_beta   90.00
_cell.angle_gamma   90.00
#
_symmetry.space_group_name_H-M   'P 1'
#
loop_
_entity.id
_entity.type
_entity.pdbx_description
1 polymer ?
#
loop_
_entity_poly.entity_id
_entity_poly.type
_entity_poly.pdbx_seq_one_letter_code
_entity_poly.pdbx_strand_id
1 'polypeptide(L)'
;EGRFVFVPGPKDPGAGNTLPRAPLASKFTSYLASKVPNAMFATNPCRLRFYAQEIVIFRDDILKKMQRHCIFPPRSGDREMDITEHLVATVLDQGHLCPLPLTSRPIHWKYDHALRLYPHPTMVVLADHTEPYNWKYQDCLAINPGSFSSEFAFMVYRPADCDAEDGSAAEPSRIE
;
A
#
# COMPACT_ATOMS: atom_id res chain seq x y z
N GLU A 1 21.39 -6.12 -10.19
CA GLU A 1 21.14 -6.77 -8.88
C GLU A 1 19.80 -6.30 -8.33
N GLY A 2 19.00 -7.20 -7.75
CA GLY A 2 17.72 -6.85 -7.13
C GLY A 2 17.88 -6.39 -5.68
N ARG A 3 17.06 -5.42 -5.26
CA ARG A 3 16.93 -5.00 -3.86
C ARG A 3 15.57 -5.43 -3.33
N PHE A 4 15.54 -5.91 -2.10
CA PHE A 4 14.32 -6.36 -1.44
C PHE A 4 13.95 -5.39 -0.33
N VAL A 5 12.73 -4.85 -0.36
CA VAL A 5 12.22 -3.96 0.68
C VAL A 5 11.07 -4.65 1.41
N PHE A 6 11.23 -4.87 2.71
CA PHE A 6 10.24 -5.48 3.57
C PHE A 6 9.48 -4.39 4.33
N VAL A 7 8.17 -4.28 4.08
CA VAL A 7 7.28 -3.32 4.75
C VAL A 7 6.37 -4.09 5.72
N PRO A 8 6.38 -3.76 7.03
CA PRO A 8 5.63 -4.51 8.02
C PRO A 8 4.12 -4.27 7.89
N GLY A 9 3.33 -5.34 7.91
CA GLY A 9 1.88 -5.30 7.84
C GLY A 9 1.19 -5.14 9.21
N PRO A 10 -0.15 -5.03 9.23
CA PRO A 10 -0.93 -4.80 10.45
C PRO A 10 -0.81 -5.92 11.50
N LYS A 11 -0.57 -7.16 11.06
CA LYS A 11 -0.52 -8.39 11.87
C LYS A 11 0.89 -8.82 12.27
N ASP A 12 1.91 -8.06 11.90
CA ASP A 12 3.31 -8.42 12.18
C ASP A 12 3.74 -8.05 13.61
N PRO A 13 4.78 -8.73 14.15
CA PRO A 13 5.34 -8.42 15.47
C PRO A 13 5.85 -6.97 15.55
N GLY A 14 5.40 -6.21 16.54
CA GLY A 14 5.80 -4.81 16.71
C GLY A 14 4.91 -4.03 17.67
N ALA A 15 5.03 -2.70 17.64
CA ALA A 15 4.32 -1.77 18.52
C ALA A 15 2.83 -1.60 18.18
N GLY A 16 2.07 -2.71 18.19
CA GLY A 16 0.62 -2.72 18.12
C GLY A 16 0.02 -2.11 16.85
N ASN A 17 -1.22 -1.61 16.98
CA ASN A 17 -2.01 -1.09 15.87
C ASN A 17 -1.80 0.41 15.60
N THR A 18 -0.63 0.97 15.92
CA THR A 18 -0.35 2.41 15.81
C THR A 18 0.47 2.72 14.56
N LEU A 19 0.24 3.86 13.93
CA LEU A 19 1.02 4.37 12.80
C LEU A 19 1.86 5.59 13.20
N PRO A 20 3.01 5.85 12.55
CA PRO A 20 3.76 4.94 11.68
C PRO A 20 4.35 3.76 12.46
N ARG A 21 4.52 2.62 11.79
CA ARG A 21 5.12 1.42 12.38
C ARG A 21 6.63 1.37 12.14
N ALA A 22 7.35 1.01 13.19
CA ALA A 22 8.78 0.72 13.13
C ALA A 22 9.07 -0.52 12.26
N PRO A 23 10.29 -0.64 11.70
CA PRO A 23 10.70 -1.85 10.99
C PRO A 23 10.72 -3.07 11.92
N LEU A 24 10.71 -4.25 11.31
CA LEU A 24 10.83 -5.52 12.04
C LEU A 24 12.15 -5.56 12.83
N ALA A 25 12.09 -6.06 14.07
CA ALA A 25 13.25 -6.12 14.94
C ALA A 25 14.37 -6.99 14.35
N SER A 26 15.62 -6.56 14.53
CA SER A 26 16.82 -7.26 14.02
C SER A 26 16.92 -8.72 14.45
N LYS A 27 16.32 -9.08 15.59
CA LYS A 27 16.25 -10.47 16.08
C LYS A 27 15.52 -11.41 15.12
N PHE A 28 14.47 -10.93 14.45
CA PHE A 28 13.71 -11.73 13.49
C PHE A 28 14.35 -11.69 12.10
N THR A 29 15.04 -10.61 11.78
CA THR A 29 15.50 -10.33 10.41
C THR A 29 16.98 -10.65 10.18
N SER A 30 17.78 -10.86 11.23
CA SER A 30 19.24 -11.11 11.14
C SER A 30 19.59 -12.29 10.25
N TYR A 31 18.85 -13.41 10.39
CA TYR A 31 19.05 -14.59 9.55
C TYR A 31 18.79 -14.28 8.07
N LEU A 32 17.68 -13.63 7.76
CA LEU A 32 17.33 -13.26 6.38
C LEU A 32 18.34 -12.26 5.79
N ALA A 33 18.74 -11.25 6.58
CA ALA A 33 19.74 -10.26 6.17
C ALA A 33 21.11 -10.90 5.88
N SER A 34 21.49 -11.95 6.60
CA SER A 34 22.73 -12.70 6.33
C SER A 34 22.72 -13.47 5.00
N LYS A 35 21.52 -13.85 4.53
CA LYS A 35 21.34 -14.63 3.29
C LYS A 35 21.08 -13.74 2.08
N VAL A 36 20.42 -12.60 2.30
CA VAL A 36 20.04 -11.64 1.27
C VAL A 36 20.73 -10.30 1.57
N PRO A 37 21.92 -10.03 1.01
CA PRO A 37 22.69 -8.83 1.35
C PRO A 37 21.99 -7.53 0.96
N ASN A 38 21.08 -7.58 -0.02
CA ASN A 38 20.33 -6.44 -0.52
C ASN A 38 18.92 -6.30 0.10
N ALA A 39 18.69 -6.87 1.28
CA ALA A 39 17.43 -6.77 2.02
C ALA A 39 17.40 -5.53 2.92
N MET A 40 16.34 -4.73 2.78
CA MET A 40 16.06 -3.54 3.60
C MET A 40 14.74 -3.73 4.33
N PHE A 41 14.74 -3.54 5.65
CA PHE A 41 13.52 -3.58 6.47
C PHE A 41 13.07 -2.14 6.74
N ALA A 42 11.94 -1.76 6.16
CA ALA A 42 11.42 -0.40 6.17
C ALA A 42 10.31 -0.22 7.22
N THR A 43 9.90 1.03 7.44
CA THR A 43 8.71 1.39 8.22
C THR A 43 7.42 1.16 7.43
N ASN A 44 6.27 1.26 8.08
CA ASN A 44 4.98 1.34 7.39
C ASN A 44 4.21 2.59 7.87
N PRO A 45 3.91 3.57 7.00
CA PRO A 45 4.27 3.63 5.57
C PRO A 45 5.79 3.77 5.34
N CYS A 46 6.22 3.56 4.10
CA CYS A 46 7.54 3.94 3.63
C CYS A 46 7.46 4.69 2.30
N ARG A 47 8.54 5.42 1.98
CA ARG A 47 8.68 6.15 0.72
C ARG A 47 9.94 5.68 0.02
N LEU A 48 9.79 5.36 -1.25
CA LEU A 48 10.88 5.03 -2.14
C LEU A 48 11.00 6.14 -3.17
N ARG A 49 12.21 6.65 -3.33
CA ARG A 49 12.51 7.64 -4.37
C ARG A 49 13.33 6.97 -5.46
N PHE A 50 12.81 6.96 -6.67
CA PHE A 50 13.49 6.44 -7.85
C PHE A 50 13.65 7.57 -8.86
N TYR A 51 14.86 8.14 -8.95
CA TYR A 51 15.13 9.37 -9.70
C TYR A 51 14.16 10.51 -9.31
N ALA A 52 13.35 10.98 -10.26
CA ALA A 52 12.37 12.05 -10.07
C ALA A 52 11.02 11.54 -9.51
N GLN A 53 10.84 10.22 -9.39
CA GLN A 53 9.58 9.62 -8.99
C GLN A 53 9.55 9.33 -7.49
N GLU A 54 8.41 9.65 -6.88
CA GLU A 54 8.11 9.32 -5.50
C GLU A 54 7.07 8.21 -5.44
N ILE A 55 7.42 7.12 -4.77
CA ILE A 55 6.59 5.94 -4.57
C ILE A 55 6.31 5.80 -3.08
N VAL A 56 5.05 5.94 -2.69
CA VAL A 56 4.62 5.76 -1.29
C VAL A 56 4.02 4.37 -1.15
N ILE A 57 4.53 3.57 -0.21
CA ILE A 57 3.99 2.24 0.07
C ILE A 57 3.34 2.25 1.45
N PHE A 58 2.10 1.79 1.49
CA PHE A 58 1.32 1.70 2.71
C PHE A 58 0.61 0.35 2.77
N ARG A 59 0.93 -0.44 3.79
CA ARG A 59 0.33 -1.76 4.01
C ARG A 59 -0.70 -1.68 5.12
N ASP A 60 -1.97 -1.58 4.76
CA ASP A 60 -3.07 -1.61 5.73
C ASP A 60 -4.39 -1.94 5.03
N ASP A 61 -5.34 -2.49 5.80
CA ASP A 61 -6.65 -2.82 5.26
C ASP A 61 -7.56 -1.57 5.27
N ILE A 62 -7.14 -0.55 4.51
CA ILE A 62 -7.71 0.79 4.56
C ILE A 62 -9.12 0.82 3.96
N LEU A 63 -9.40 0.02 2.92
CA LEU A 63 -10.71 0.03 2.27
C LEU A 63 -11.80 -0.40 3.26
N LYS A 64 -11.57 -1.53 3.96
CA LYS A 64 -12.51 -2.06 4.96
C LYS A 64 -12.70 -1.10 6.13
N LYS A 65 -11.66 -0.36 6.51
CA LYS A 65 -11.76 0.63 7.59
C LYS A 65 -12.55 1.86 7.17
N MET A 66 -12.34 2.37 5.94
CA MET A 66 -13.13 3.46 5.39
C MET A 66 -14.59 3.08 5.30
N GLN A 67 -14.92 1.91 4.75
CA GLN A 67 -16.30 1.43 4.62
C GLN A 67 -17.04 1.39 5.96
N ARG A 68 -16.38 1.02 7.05
CA ARG A 68 -16.98 0.99 8.39
C ARG A 68 -17.26 2.38 8.97
N HIS A 69 -16.56 3.41 8.50
CA HIS A 69 -16.70 4.80 8.96
C HIS A 69 -17.39 5.69 7.94
N CYS A 70 -17.84 5.14 6.82
CA CYS A 70 -18.65 5.85 5.83
C CYS A 70 -19.99 6.25 6.46
N ILE A 71 -20.31 7.55 6.41
CA ILE A 71 -21.64 8.07 6.78
C ILE A 71 -22.67 7.63 5.74
N PHE A 72 -22.30 7.75 4.46
CA PHE A 72 -23.08 7.29 3.33
C PHE A 72 -22.25 6.27 2.54
N PRO A 73 -22.81 5.11 2.20
CA PRO A 73 -22.14 4.21 1.27
C PRO A 73 -21.98 4.92 -0.08
N PRO A 74 -20.86 4.71 -0.79
CA PRO A 74 -20.70 5.22 -2.15
C PRO A 74 -21.87 4.72 -3.01
N ARG A 75 -22.49 5.62 -3.78
CA ARG A 75 -23.71 5.34 -4.54
C ARG A 75 -23.39 4.46 -5.74
N SER A 76 -24.04 3.31 -5.84
CA SER A 76 -23.95 2.38 -6.98
C SER A 76 -24.84 2.81 -8.17
N GLY A 77 -24.87 4.09 -8.54
CA GLY A 77 -25.83 4.61 -9.53
C GLY A 77 -25.29 5.68 -10.49
N ASP A 78 -25.60 5.49 -11.79
CA ASP A 78 -25.39 6.28 -13.02
C ASP A 78 -23.96 6.68 -13.43
N ARG A 79 -23.04 6.80 -12.49
CA ARG A 79 -21.59 6.81 -12.72
C ARG A 79 -20.99 5.88 -11.68
N GLU A 80 -21.00 4.58 -11.93
CA GLU A 80 -20.40 3.59 -11.03
C GLU A 80 -18.88 3.79 -11.00
N MET A 81 -18.43 4.75 -10.20
CA MET A 81 -17.07 4.73 -9.70
C MET A 81 -16.95 3.49 -8.82
N ASP A 82 -15.99 2.64 -9.14
CA ASP A 82 -15.72 1.48 -8.32
C ASP A 82 -15.38 1.94 -6.89
N ILE A 83 -15.72 1.14 -5.89
CA ILE A 83 -15.48 1.46 -4.48
C ILE A 83 -13.98 1.73 -4.24
N THR A 84 -13.14 1.03 -5.00
CA THR A 84 -11.68 1.16 -5.02
C THR A 84 -11.23 2.51 -5.62
N GLU A 85 -11.87 2.97 -6.69
CA GLU A 85 -11.62 4.29 -7.29
C GLU A 85 -12.02 5.42 -6.34
N HIS A 86 -13.19 5.30 -5.69
CA HIS A 86 -13.65 6.23 -4.67
C HIS A 86 -12.70 6.30 -3.46
N LEU A 87 -12.14 5.17 -3.05
CA LEU A 87 -11.11 5.13 -2.00
C LEU A 87 -9.87 5.93 -2.41
N VAL A 88 -9.36 5.68 -3.62
CA VAL A 88 -8.18 6.38 -4.15
C VAL A 88 -8.42 7.88 -4.21
N ALA A 89 -9.56 8.31 -4.77
CA ALA A 89 -9.95 9.71 -4.82
C ALA A 89 -10.00 10.32 -3.41
N THR A 90 -10.62 9.63 -2.45
CA THR A 90 -10.71 10.11 -1.05
C THR A 90 -9.33 10.27 -0.40
N VAL A 91 -8.45 9.28 -0.55
CA VAL A 91 -7.10 9.31 0.04
C VAL A 91 -6.24 10.43 -0.55
N LEU A 92 -6.32 10.62 -1.87
CA LEU A 92 -5.57 11.66 -2.57
C LEU A 92 -6.14 13.05 -2.28
N ASP A 93 -7.46 13.24 -2.37
CA ASP A 93 -8.10 14.53 -2.09
C ASP A 93 -7.93 14.98 -0.63
N GLN A 94 -7.91 14.05 0.32
CA GLN A 94 -7.60 14.35 1.72
C GLN A 94 -6.11 14.61 1.97
N GLY A 95 -5.23 14.26 1.02
CA GLY A 95 -3.78 14.44 1.16
C GLY A 95 -3.18 13.67 2.33
N HIS A 96 -3.80 12.56 2.75
CA HIS A 96 -3.36 11.78 3.91
C HIS A 96 -3.68 10.30 3.72
N LEU A 97 -2.77 9.40 4.11
CA LEU A 97 -2.94 7.94 3.95
C LEU A 97 -4.06 7.36 4.82
N CYS A 98 -4.41 8.03 5.92
CA CYS A 98 -5.42 7.53 6.85
C CYS A 98 -6.33 8.65 7.37
N PRO A 99 -7.27 9.17 6.56
CA PRO A 99 -8.26 10.16 7.00
C PRO A 99 -9.35 9.49 7.85
N LEU A 100 -8.96 8.85 8.95
CA LEU A 100 -9.83 8.17 9.90
C LEU A 100 -9.62 8.72 11.31
N PRO A 101 -10.63 8.64 12.19
CA PRO A 101 -10.49 9.04 13.57
C PRO A 101 -9.41 8.22 14.30
N LEU A 102 -8.73 8.85 15.27
CA LEU A 102 -7.69 8.21 16.10
C LEU A 102 -8.19 6.99 16.89
N THR A 103 -9.50 6.92 17.17
CA THR A 103 -10.15 5.77 17.82
C THR A 103 -10.14 4.53 16.93
N SER A 104 -10.25 4.70 15.61
CA SER A 104 -10.18 3.62 14.64
C SER A 104 -8.74 3.30 14.25
N ARG A 105 -7.95 4.34 13.98
CA ARG A 105 -6.54 4.22 13.64
C ARG A 105 -5.70 5.14 14.51
N PRO A 106 -5.07 4.62 15.58
CA PRO A 106 -4.21 5.46 16.40
C PRO A 106 -2.96 5.84 15.61
N ILE A 107 -2.65 7.13 15.60
CA ILE A 107 -1.48 7.72 14.97
C ILE A 107 -0.64 8.35 16.08
N HIS A 108 0.67 8.11 16.07
CA HIS A 108 1.61 8.83 16.91
C HIS A 108 1.60 10.30 16.51
N TRP A 109 1.06 11.16 17.37
CA TRP A 109 0.88 12.59 17.09
C TRP A 109 2.16 13.28 16.59
N LYS A 110 3.33 12.91 17.13
CA LYS A 110 4.64 13.45 16.70
C LYS A 110 4.98 13.12 15.24
N TYR A 111 4.49 12.00 14.72
CA TYR A 111 4.81 11.46 13.40
C TYR A 111 3.63 11.48 12.42
N ASP A 112 2.60 12.28 12.69
CA ASP A 112 1.46 12.48 11.78
C ASP A 112 1.90 12.92 10.37
N HIS A 113 2.91 13.80 10.30
CA HIS A 113 3.45 14.31 9.05
C HIS A 113 3.97 13.21 8.10
N ALA A 114 4.36 12.04 8.62
CA ALA A 114 4.86 10.94 7.80
C ALA A 114 3.78 10.31 6.90
N LEU A 115 2.50 10.45 7.28
CA LEU A 115 1.35 9.88 6.58
C LEU A 115 0.75 10.83 5.51
N ARG A 116 1.27 12.06 5.37
CA ARG A 116 0.72 13.08 4.45
C ARG A 116 1.11 12.81 3.00
N LEU A 117 0.16 12.86 2.07
CA LEU A 117 0.39 12.68 0.63
C LEU A 117 0.54 14.02 -0.13
N TYR A 118 0.90 15.09 0.58
CA TYR A 118 1.15 16.40 -0.02
C TYR A 118 2.65 16.73 0.01
N PRO A 119 3.30 17.03 -1.13
CA PRO A 119 2.76 17.04 -2.50
C PRO A 119 2.37 15.64 -3.00
N HIS A 120 1.50 15.57 -4.00
CA HIS A 120 1.06 14.29 -4.57
C HIS A 120 2.26 13.47 -5.08
N PRO A 121 2.39 12.20 -4.68
CA PRO A 121 3.45 11.35 -5.18
C PRO A 121 3.16 10.91 -6.62
N THR A 122 4.18 10.38 -7.30
CA THR A 122 4.02 9.78 -8.63
C THR A 122 3.19 8.50 -8.55
N MET A 123 3.39 7.71 -7.48
CA MET A 123 2.66 6.47 -7.25
C MET A 123 2.39 6.23 -5.76
N VAL A 124 1.19 5.73 -5.45
CA VAL A 124 0.80 5.22 -4.14
C VAL A 124 0.48 3.74 -4.27
N VAL A 125 1.10 2.92 -3.43
CA VAL A 125 0.82 1.49 -3.28
C VAL A 125 0.01 1.31 -2.01
N LEU A 126 -1.29 1.10 -2.17
CA LEU A 126 -2.23 0.78 -1.10
C LEU A 126 -2.35 -0.74 -1.01
N ALA A 127 -1.43 -1.38 -0.31
CA ALA A 127 -1.45 -2.82 -0.15
C ALA A 127 -2.52 -3.24 0.88
N ASP A 128 -3.66 -3.69 0.37
CA ASP A 128 -4.80 -4.24 1.14
C ASP A 128 -4.97 -5.73 0.79
N HIS A 129 -5.80 -6.45 1.55
CA HIS A 129 -6.29 -7.78 1.24
C HIS A 129 -7.46 -7.79 0.24
N THR A 130 -7.75 -6.68 -0.42
CA THR A 130 -8.80 -6.57 -1.45
C THR A 130 -8.31 -7.06 -2.81
N GLU A 131 -9.22 -7.21 -3.76
CA GLU A 131 -8.88 -7.53 -5.15
C GLU A 131 -7.86 -6.51 -5.71
N PRO A 132 -6.95 -6.97 -6.57
CA PRO A 132 -5.97 -6.11 -7.18
C PRO A 132 -6.65 -5.05 -8.05
N TYR A 133 -6.16 -3.81 -8.00
CA TYR A 133 -6.66 -2.72 -8.83
C TYR A 133 -5.55 -1.75 -9.20
N ASN A 134 -5.73 -1.09 -10.35
CA ASN A 134 -4.86 -0.04 -10.85
C ASN A 134 -5.72 1.15 -11.28
N TRP A 135 -5.62 2.27 -10.56
CA TRP A 135 -6.33 3.51 -10.86
C TRP A 135 -5.37 4.66 -11.02
N LYS A 136 -5.61 5.51 -12.02
CA LYS A 136 -4.86 6.76 -12.21
C LYS A 136 -5.75 7.95 -11.87
N TYR A 137 -5.37 8.72 -10.85
CA TYR A 137 -6.14 9.87 -10.37
C TYR A 137 -5.24 11.09 -10.17
N GLN A 138 -5.59 12.24 -10.76
CA GLN A 138 -4.84 13.51 -10.67
C GLN A 138 -3.32 13.34 -10.86
N ASP A 139 -2.93 12.58 -11.90
CA ASP A 139 -1.52 12.27 -12.24
C ASP A 139 -0.74 11.39 -11.24
N CYS A 140 -1.42 10.86 -10.21
CA CYS A 140 -0.89 9.84 -9.33
C CYS A 140 -1.40 8.45 -9.74
N LEU A 141 -0.48 7.48 -9.84
CA LEU A 141 -0.82 6.08 -10.04
C LEU A 141 -1.12 5.44 -8.67
N ALA A 142 -2.32 4.91 -8.47
CA ALA A 142 -2.71 4.24 -7.25
C ALA A 142 -2.93 2.75 -7.52
N ILE A 143 -2.11 1.91 -6.88
CA ILE A 143 -2.11 0.48 -7.11
C ILE A 143 -2.37 -0.30 -5.83
N ASN A 144 -3.05 -1.43 -5.95
CA ASN A 144 -3.13 -2.44 -4.93
C ASN A 144 -2.77 -3.80 -5.53
N PRO A 145 -1.67 -4.45 -5.10
CA PRO A 145 -1.30 -5.78 -5.58
C PRO A 145 -2.20 -6.90 -5.05
N GLY A 146 -3.03 -6.64 -4.05
CA GLY A 146 -3.88 -7.65 -3.41
C GLY A 146 -3.10 -8.65 -2.54
N SER A 147 -3.78 -9.75 -2.18
CA SER A 147 -3.23 -10.76 -1.29
C SER A 147 -2.49 -11.86 -2.06
N PHE A 148 -1.15 -11.80 -2.05
CA PHE A 148 -0.30 -12.80 -2.73
C PHE A 148 -0.60 -14.25 -2.32
N SER A 149 -0.99 -14.49 -1.06
CA SER A 149 -1.24 -15.86 -0.56
C SER A 149 -2.45 -16.55 -1.19
N SER A 150 -3.39 -15.80 -1.76
CA SER A 150 -4.64 -16.36 -2.28
C SER A 150 -4.55 -16.62 -3.78
N GLU A 151 -4.04 -15.65 -4.53
CA GLU A 151 -4.10 -15.64 -6.00
C GLU A 151 -2.71 -15.67 -6.65
N PHE A 152 -1.63 -15.60 -5.86
CA PHE A 152 -0.26 -15.42 -6.35
C PHE A 152 -0.12 -14.22 -7.31
N ALA A 153 -1.03 -13.25 -7.18
CA ALA A 153 -1.04 -12.00 -7.92
C ALA A 153 -0.01 -11.03 -7.35
N PHE A 154 0.73 -10.37 -8.24
CA PHE A 154 1.67 -9.31 -7.92
C PHE A 154 1.60 -8.24 -9.02
N MET A 155 2.11 -7.05 -8.74
CA MET A 155 2.15 -5.98 -9.75
C MET A 155 3.59 -5.61 -10.06
N VAL A 156 3.85 -5.30 -11.33
CA VAL A 156 5.14 -4.84 -11.83
C VAL A 156 4.99 -3.40 -12.29
N TYR A 157 5.59 -2.49 -11.54
CA TYR A 157 5.69 -1.09 -11.95
C TYR A 157 6.90 -0.89 -12.85
N ARG A 158 6.69 -0.26 -14.02
CA ARG A 158 7.76 0.19 -14.91
C ARG A 158 7.96 1.69 -14.77
N PRO A 159 9.07 2.14 -14.12
CA PRO A 159 9.31 3.56 -13.93
C PRO A 159 9.47 4.36 -15.23
N ALA A 160 9.88 3.73 -16.33
CA ALA A 160 10.07 4.43 -17.61
C ALA A 160 8.73 4.93 -18.19
N ASP A 161 7.70 4.10 -18.12
CA ASP A 161 6.38 4.36 -18.69
C ASP A 161 5.40 4.96 -17.67
N CYS A 162 5.79 5.00 -16.39
CA CYS A 162 4.94 5.37 -15.26
C CYS A 162 3.64 4.54 -15.23
N ASP A 163 3.75 3.26 -15.57
CA ASP A 163 2.61 2.35 -15.66
C ASP A 163 2.87 1.07 -14.86
N ALA A 164 1.79 0.43 -14.43
CA ALA A 164 1.81 -0.80 -13.66
C ALA A 164 1.09 -1.92 -14.41
N GLU A 165 1.77 -3.06 -14.53
CA GLU A 165 1.21 -4.27 -15.13
C GLU A 165 0.91 -5.32 -14.07
N ASP A 166 -0.16 -6.07 -14.31
CA ASP A 166 -0.54 -7.20 -13.48
C ASP A 166 0.28 -8.44 -13.83
N GLY A 167 0.91 -9.02 -12.83
CA GLY A 167 1.63 -10.29 -12.92
C GLY A 167 0.92 -11.37 -12.10
N SER A 168 0.84 -12.58 -12.64
CA SER A 168 0.42 -13.75 -11.89
C SER A 168 1.55 -14.77 -11.89
N ALA A 169 1.90 -15.28 -10.70
CA ALA A 169 2.87 -16.34 -10.53
C ALA A 169 2.22 -17.74 -10.51
N ALA A 170 0.92 -17.85 -10.78
CA ALA A 170 0.26 -19.14 -10.93
C ALA A 170 0.86 -19.88 -12.14
N GLU A 171 1.22 -21.15 -11.96
CA GLU A 171 1.56 -22.02 -13.09
C GLU A 171 0.37 -22.02 -14.06
N PRO A 172 0.61 -21.93 -15.39
CA PRO A 172 -0.46 -22.16 -16.35
C PRO A 172 -1.00 -23.57 -16.08
N SER A 173 -2.28 -23.65 -15.73
CA SER A 173 -2.96 -24.92 -15.49
C SER A 173 -2.64 -25.87 -16.63
N ARG A 174 -2.01 -27.00 -16.27
CA ARG A 174 -1.72 -28.12 -17.15
C ARG A 174 -3.04 -28.53 -17.79
N ILE A 175 -3.20 -28.21 -19.08
CA ILE A 175 -4.31 -28.69 -19.89
C ILE A 175 -4.17 -30.22 -19.92
N GLU A 176 -5.12 -30.92 -19.30
CA GLU A 176 -5.31 -32.37 -19.49
C GLU A 176 -5.74 -32.68 -20.93
#